data_AF-A0A0P9G041-F1
#
_entry.id   AF-A0A0P9G041-F1
#
_cell.length_a   1.000
_cell.length_b   1.000
_cell.length_c   1.000
_cell.angle_alpha   90.00
_cell.angle_beta   90.00
_cell.angle_gamma   90.00
#
_symmetry.space_group_name_H-M   'P 1'
#
loop_
_entity.id
_entity.type
_entity.pdbx_description
1 polymer ?
#
loop_
_entity_poly.entity_id
_entity_poly.type
_entity_poly.pdbx_seq_one_letter_code
_entity_poly.pdbx_strand_id
1 'polypeptide(L)' 'MSADEVKRVKDIFKGVSRSSGAYRKRIMSVHEAYLTHEQFCDGVERAGLEKLAKMLRILGFLTQTKVYLIWKNISLSAP' A
#
# COMPACT_ATOMS: atom_id res chain seq x y z
N MET A 1 -4.65 -0.22 19.54
CA MET A 1 -5.68 -0.24 18.49
C MET A 1 -6.72 -1.27 18.88
N SER A 2 -7.99 -0.90 18.81
CA SER A 2 -9.10 -1.83 18.93
C SER A 2 -9.07 -2.85 17.77
N ALA A 3 -9.67 -4.02 17.99
CA ALA A 3 -9.75 -5.04 16.94
C ALA A 3 -10.46 -4.52 15.66
N ASP A 4 -11.44 -3.63 15.84
CA ASP A 4 -12.16 -3.02 14.72
C ASP A 4 -11.30 -2.08 13.89
N GLU A 5 -10.42 -1.30 14.52
CA GLU A 5 -9.47 -0.44 13.79
C GLU A 5 -8.48 -1.27 12.98
N VAL A 6 -7.98 -2.37 13.55
CA VAL A 6 -7.07 -3.28 12.85
C VAL A 6 -7.77 -3.91 11.65
N LYS A 7 -9.02 -4.33 11.80
CA LYS A 7 -9.83 -4.86 10.71
C LYS A 7 -10.02 -3.83 9.59
N ARG A 8 -10.36 -2.57 9.92
CA ARG A 8 -10.47 -1.49 8.93
C ARG A 8 -9.18 -1.28 8.16
N VAL A 9 -8.03 -1.29 8.83
CA VAL A 9 -6.72 -1.16 8.18
C VAL A 9 -6.48 -2.30 7.19
N LYS A 10 -6.79 -3.55 7.57
CA LYS A 10 -6.70 -4.70 6.66
C LYS A 10 -7.59 -4.54 5.44
N ASP A 11 -8.83 -4.11 5.62
CA ASP A 11 -9.78 -3.91 4.52
C ASP A 11 -9.33 -2.79 3.56
N ILE A 12 -8.75 -1.71 4.09
CA ILE A 12 -8.13 -0.65 3.26
C ILE A 12 -7.00 -1.22 2.41
N PHE A 13 -6.10 -2.03 2.96
CA PHE A 13 -5.02 -2.65 2.19
C PHE A 13 -5.57 -3.53 1.05
N LYS A 14 -6.61 -4.32 1.31
CA LYS A 14 -7.28 -5.12 0.26
C LYS A 14 -7.87 -4.23 -0.83
N GLY A 15 -8.48 -3.09 -0.46
CA GLY A 15 -8.96 -2.09 -1.41
C GLY A 15 -7.86 -1.53 -2.29
N VAL A 16 -6.74 -1.07 -1.70
CA VAL A 16 -5.57 -0.56 -2.43
C VAL A 16 -5.00 -1.59 -3.40
N SER A 17 -4.99 -2.86 -3.00
CA SER A 17 -4.55 -3.98 -3.85
C SER A 17 -5.40 -4.14 -5.11
N ARG A 18 -6.70 -3.82 -5.09
CA ARG A 18 -7.57 -3.85 -6.28
C ARG A 18 -7.29 -2.69 -7.23
N SER A 19 -7.02 -1.50 -6.69
CA SER A 19 -6.80 -0.30 -7.49
C SER A 19 -5.47 -0.29 -8.23
N SER A 20 -4.43 -0.96 -7.72
CA SER A 20 -3.15 -1.06 -8.43
C SER A 20 -2.32 -2.28 -7.99
N GLY A 21 -2.08 -3.18 -8.94
CA GLY A 21 -1.24 -4.37 -8.73
C GLY A 21 0.23 -4.04 -8.42
N ALA A 22 0.72 -2.86 -8.85
CA ALA A 22 2.11 -2.44 -8.67
C ALA A 22 2.50 -2.26 -7.19
N TYR A 23 1.53 -1.95 -6.33
CA TYR A 23 1.79 -1.74 -4.91
C TYR A 23 1.83 -3.03 -4.09
N ARG A 24 1.24 -4.14 -4.57
CA ARG A 24 1.11 -5.39 -3.82
C ARG A 24 2.46 -5.93 -3.35
N LYS A 25 3.38 -6.10 -4.30
CA LYS A 25 4.75 -6.59 -4.03
C LYS A 25 5.52 -5.66 -3.11
N ARG A 26 5.48 -4.35 -3.40
CA ARG A 26 6.26 -3.34 -2.67
C ARG A 26 5.80 -3.25 -1.22
N ILE A 27 4.49 -3.19 -0.99
CA ILE A 27 3.92 -3.10 0.36
C ILE A 27 4.19 -4.36 1.17
N MET A 28 3.96 -5.55 0.59
CA MET A 28 4.18 -6.79 1.33
C MET A 28 5.66 -7.14 1.53
N SER A 29 6.56 -6.53 0.75
CA SER A 29 8.01 -6.74 0.81
C SER A 29 8.37 -8.23 0.69
N VAL A 30 7.77 -8.88 -0.30
CA VAL A 30 7.94 -10.31 -0.60
C VAL A 30 8.90 -10.52 -1.76
N HIS A 31 9.58 -11.67 -1.77
CA HIS A 31 10.59 -12.00 -2.78
C HIS A 31 9.97 -12.49 -4.10
N GLU A 32 8.70 -12.92 -4.10
CA GLU A 32 8.02 -13.41 -5.29
C GLU A 32 7.96 -12.36 -6.41
N ALA A 33 8.14 -12.82 -7.66
CA ALA A 33 8.13 -11.98 -8.84
C ALA A 33 6.74 -11.36 -9.10
N TYR A 34 5.68 -12.14 -8.85
CA TYR A 34 4.29 -11.74 -9.04
C TYR A 34 3.48 -12.12 -7.80
N LEU A 35 2.77 -11.14 -7.25
CA LEU A 35 1.87 -11.34 -6.13
C LEU A 35 0.44 -11.05 -6.58
N THR A 36 -0.41 -12.07 -6.58
CA THR A 36 -1.82 -11.92 -6.97
C THR A 36 -2.59 -11.14 -5.90
N HIS A 37 -3.80 -10.68 -6.24
CA HIS A 37 -4.67 -10.00 -5.29
C HIS A 37 -5.02 -10.91 -4.10
N GLU A 38 -5.33 -12.16 -4.37
CA GLU A 38 -5.69 -13.17 -3.36
C GLU A 38 -4.53 -13.45 -2.41
N GLN A 39 -3.33 -13.72 -2.94
CA GLN A 39 -2.14 -13.93 -2.13
C GLN A 39 -1.81 -12.72 -1.26
N PHE A 40 -2.06 -11.50 -1.78
CA PHE A 40 -1.90 -10.29 -1.00
C PHE A 40 -2.93 -10.20 0.13
N CYS A 41 -4.20 -10.49 -0.15
CA CYS A 41 -5.26 -10.50 0.86
C CYS A 41 -4.98 -11.51 1.98
N ASP A 42 -4.53 -12.71 1.64
CA ASP A 42 -4.14 -13.73 2.61
C ASP A 42 -2.96 -13.26 3.48
N GLY A 43 -1.98 -12.61 2.85
CA GLY A 43 -0.85 -12.01 3.55
C GLY A 43 -1.27 -10.90 4.53
N VAL A 44 -2.21 -10.04 4.12
CA VAL A 44 -2.78 -8.99 4.98
C VAL A 44 -3.56 -9.59 6.15
N GLU A 45 -4.31 -10.67 5.92
CA GLU A 45 -5.08 -11.32 6.97
C GLU A 45 -4.18 -11.97 8.02
N ARG A 46 -3.10 -12.61 7.59
CA ARG A 46 -2.11 -13.24 8.47
C ARG A 46 -1.14 -12.24 9.11
N ALA A 47 -1.11 -10.99 8.64
CA ALA A 47 -0.21 -9.97 9.17
C ALA A 47 -0.58 -9.57 10.60
N GLY A 48 0.38 -9.73 11.52
CA GLY A 48 0.31 -9.14 12.86
C GLY A 48 0.53 -7.63 12.83
N LEU A 49 0.30 -6.98 13.98
CA LEU A 49 0.40 -5.52 14.13
C LEU A 49 1.73 -4.94 13.64
N GLU A 50 2.85 -5.59 13.97
CA GLU A 50 4.17 -5.13 13.55
C GLU A 50 4.34 -5.16 12.03
N LYS A 51 3.85 -6.22 11.38
CA LYS A 51 3.91 -6.35 9.92
C LYS A 51 3.02 -5.31 9.25
N LEU A 52 1.81 -5.07 9.77
CA LEU A 52 0.91 -4.02 9.29
C LEU A 52 1.53 -2.62 9.44
N ALA A 53 2.22 -2.33 10.55
CA ALA A 53 2.93 -1.07 10.74
C ALA A 53 4.07 -0.89 9.72
N LYS A 54 4.85 -1.95 9.43
CA LYS A 54 5.87 -1.94 8.38
C LYS A 54 5.25 -1.69 6.99
N MET A 55 4.13 -2.33 6.68
CA MET A 55 3.40 -2.13 5.43
C MET A 55 2.91 -0.68 5.28
N LEU A 56 2.39 -0.07 6.34
CA LEU A 56 1.97 1.33 6.37
C LEU A 56 3.16 2.28 6.16
N ARG A 57 4.31 2.01 6.78
CA ARG A 57 5.53 2.78 6.56
C ARG A 57 5.97 2.76 5.10
N ILE A 58 5.97 1.59 4.48
CA ILE A 58 6.30 1.44 3.05
C ILE A 58 5.29 2.19 2.18
N LEU A 59 4.00 2.04 2.47
CA LEU A 59 2.94 2.75 1.76
C LEU A 59 3.15 4.27 1.84
N GLY A 60 3.45 4.82 3.03
CA GLY A 60 3.75 6.23 3.21
C GLY A 60 4.95 6.72 2.40
N PHE A 61 6.00 5.91 2.30
CA PHE A 61 7.14 6.23 1.44
C PHE A 61 6.78 6.20 -0.07
N LEU A 62 5.95 5.24 -0.47
CA LEU A 62 5.50 5.11 -1.86
C LEU A 62 4.55 6.24 -2.28
N THR A 63 3.74 6.77 -1.37
CA THR A 63 2.87 7.92 -1.67
C THR A 63 3.68 9.22 -1.73
N GLN A 64 4.71 9.38 -0.90
CA GLN A 64 5.60 10.55 -0.92
C GLN A 64 6.39 10.67 -2.23
N THR A 65 6.79 9.55 -2.83
CA THR A 65 7.62 9.52 -4.05
C THR A 65 6.90 9.97 -5.33
N LYS A 66 5.61 10.37 -5.27
CA LYS A 66 4.93 10.97 -6.43
C LYS A 66 4.61 12.45 -6.23
N VAL A 67 4.85 13.02 -5.05
CA VAL A 67 4.62 14.46 -4.79
C VAL A 67 5.45 15.33 -5.73
N TYR A 68 6.72 14.98 -5.96
CA TYR A 68 7.57 15.73 -6.90
C TYR A 68 7.07 15.66 -8.35
N LEU A 69 6.39 14.58 -8.76
CA LEU A 69 5.81 14.45 -10.10
C LEU A 69 4.54 15.31 -10.24
N ILE A 70 3.77 15.45 -9.16
CA ILE A 70 2.64 16.38 -9.11
C ILE A 70 3.16 17.82 -9.20
N TRP A 71 4.20 18.17 -8.44
CA TRP A 71 4.78 19.52 -8.45
C TRP A 71 5.41 19.87 -9.81
N LYS A 72 6.06 18.91 -10.49
CA LYS A 72 6.61 19.10 -11.84
C LYS A 72 5.54 19.30 -12.92
N ASN A 73 4.35 18.73 -12.75
CA ASN A 73 3.25 18.90 -13.70
C ASN A 73 2.41 20.15 -13.44
N ILE A 74 2.43 20.71 -12.22
CA ILE A 74 1.78 22.00 -11.91
C ILE A 74 2.43 23.16 -12.66
N SER A 75 3.75 23.10 -12.93
CA SER A 75 4.44 24.14 -13.71
C SER A 75 4.13 24.13 -15.21
N LEU A 76 3.36 23.16 -15.72
CA LEU A 76 2.88 23.11 -17.11
C LEU A 76 1.44 23.62 -17.28
N SER A 77 0.81 24.06 -16.19
CA SER A 77 -0.52 24.68 -16.18
C SER A 77 -0.49 26.05 -15.47
N ALA A 78 0.58 26.82 -15.68
CA ALA A 78 0.51 28.26 -15.49
C ALA A 78 -0.05 28.86 -16.80
N PRO A 79 -1.11 29.70 -16.73
CA PRO A 79 -1.73 30.32 -17.90
C PRO A 79 -0.78 31.25 -18.66
#